data_AF-A0A7U9T2G2-F1
#
_entry.id   AF-A0A7U9T2G2-F1
#
_cell.length_a   1.000
_cell.length_b   1.000
_cell.length_c   1.000
_cell.angle_alpha   90.00
_cell.angle_beta   90.00
_cell.angle_gamma   90.00
#
_symmetry.space_group_name_H-M   'P 1'
#
loop_
_entity.id
_entity.type
_entity.pdbx_description
1 polymer ?
#
loop_
_entity_poly.entity_id
_entity_poly.type
_entity_poly.pdbx_seq_one_letter_code
_entity_poly.pdbx_strand_id
1 'polypeptide(L)' 'MNFAEAFMGRELKGKVVCSVLNGDLTCEYEIEIPDDIMQKYVTSEG' A
#
# COMPACT_ATOMS: atom_id res chain seq x y z
N MET A 1 -5.72 -2.46 10.80
CA MET A 1 -5.83 -3.19 9.52
C MET A 1 -6.56 -2.32 8.53
N ASN A 2 -5.83 -1.76 7.57
CA ASN A 2 -6.43 -1.10 6.40
C ASN A 2 -6.91 -2.16 5.38
N PHE A 3 -7.64 -1.72 4.35
CA PHE A 3 -8.18 -2.62 3.32
C PHE A 3 -7.08 -3.46 2.64
N ALA A 4 -5.93 -2.87 2.32
CA ALA A 4 -4.83 -3.56 1.65
C ALA A 4 -4.24 -4.68 2.53
N GLU A 5 -4.06 -4.43 3.84
CA GLU A 5 -3.59 -5.44 4.79
C GLU A 5 -4.58 -6.59 4.96
N ALA A 6 -5.88 -6.28 5.02
CA ALA A 6 -6.93 -7.29 5.12
C ALA A 6 -7.01 -8.13 3.84
N PHE A 7 -6.89 -7.49 2.67
CA PHE A 7 -6.88 -8.16 1.37
C PHE A 7 -5.64 -9.04 1.17
N MET A 8 -4.46 -8.56 1.58
CA MET A 8 -3.20 -9.30 1.45
C MET A 8 -2.94 -10.30 2.59
N GLY A 9 -3.76 -10.26 3.63
CA GLY A 9 -3.69 -11.19 4.77
C GLY A 9 -2.45 -11.02 5.66
N ARG A 10 -1.82 -9.84 5.64
CA ARG A 10 -0.63 -9.52 6.46
C ARG A 10 -0.47 -8.02 6.67
N GLU A 11 0.32 -7.64 7.67
CA GLU A 11 0.73 -6.25 7.92
C GLU A 11 1.65 -5.74 6.81
N LEU A 12 1.43 -4.49 6.38
CA LEU A 12 2.18 -3.84 5.31
C LEU A 12 2.86 -2.59 5.87
N LYS A 13 4.11 -2.37 5.45
CA LYS A 13 4.80 -1.12 5.77
C LYS A 13 4.27 -0.02 4.87
N GLY A 14 3.93 1.12 5.46
CA GLY A 14 3.55 2.29 4.69
C GLY A 14 3.71 3.57 5.49
N LYS A 15 3.60 4.69 4.80
CA LYS A 15 3.79 6.03 5.36
C LYS A 15 2.75 7.00 4.79
N VAL A 16 2.36 7.97 5.60
CA VAL A 16 1.55 9.10 5.14
C VAL A 16 2.44 10.03 4.32
N VAL A 17 2.02 10.32 3.10
CA VAL A 17 2.72 11.24 2.18
C VAL A 17 2.14 12.65 2.32
N CYS A 18 0.80 12.76 2.23
CA CYS A 18 0.06 14.00 2.42
C CYS A 18 -1.18 13.75 3.30
N SER A 19 -1.58 14.74 4.08
CA SER A 19 -2.75 14.67 4.94
C SER A 19 -3.49 15.99 5.00
N VAL A 20 -4.79 15.97 4.72
CA VAL A 20 -5.66 17.14 4.91
C VAL A 20 -5.70 17.63 6.36
N LEU A 21 -5.39 16.75 7.33
CA LEU A 21 -5.26 17.14 8.74
C LEU A 21 -4.03 18.02 9.00
N ASN A 22 -3.02 17.93 8.14
CA ASN A 22 -1.84 18.79 8.16
C ASN A 22 -2.02 20.04 7.28
N GLY A 23 -3.19 20.24 6.67
CA GLY A 23 -3.48 21.37 5.79
C GLY A 23 -3.19 21.12 4.31
N ASP A 24 -2.86 19.89 3.91
CA ASP A 24 -2.72 19.52 2.51
C ASP A 24 -4.09 19.50 1.80
N LEU A 25 -4.07 19.53 0.46
CA LEU A 25 -5.30 19.46 -0.35
C LEU A 25 -5.82 18.04 -0.54
N THR A 26 -4.94 17.04 -0.41
CA THR A 26 -5.23 15.62 -0.64
C THR A 26 -4.72 14.76 0.52
N CYS A 27 -5.31 13.58 0.67
CA CYS A 27 -4.77 12.52 1.51
C CYS A 27 -4.06 11.52 0.62
N GLU A 28 -2.78 11.27 0.90
CA GLU A 28 -1.96 10.31 0.17
C GLU A 28 -1.22 9.41 1.15
N TYR A 29 -1.24 8.12 0.88
CA TYR A 29 -0.58 7.09 1.66
C TYR A 29 0.18 6.16 0.72
N GLU A 30 1.45 5.93 1.02
CA GLU A 30 2.31 5.03 0.26
C GLU A 30 2.47 3.73 1.05
N ILE A 31 2.32 2.60 0.36
CA ILE A 31 2.58 1.27 0.90
C ILE A 31 3.72 0.63 0.11
N GLU A 32 4.64 0.00 0.84
CA GLU A 32 5.64 -0.88 0.26
C GLU A 32 5.00 -2.25 0.06
N ILE A 33 4.91 -2.71 -1.19
CA ILE A 33 4.45 -4.05 -1.50
C ILE A 33 5.66 -4.99 -1.51
N PRO A 34 5.73 -5.98 -0.60
CA PRO A 34 6.81 -6.96 -0.59
C PRO A 34 6.90 -7.77 -1.89
N ASP A 35 8.11 -8.14 -2.29
CA ASP A 35 8.37 -8.94 -3.49
C ASP A 35 7.61 -10.28 -3.51
N ASP A 36 7.46 -10.91 -2.34
CA ASP A 36 6.72 -12.19 -2.20
C ASP A 36 5.22 -12.05 -2.52
N ILE A 37 4.66 -10.86 -2.33
CA ILE A 37 3.30 -10.54 -2.72
C ILE A 37 3.27 -10.21 -4.22
N MET A 38 4.19 -9.37 -4.70
CA MET A 38 4.24 -9.02 -6.13
C MET A 38 4.35 -10.27 -7.01
N GLN A 39 5.16 -11.26 -6.65
CA GLN A 39 5.28 -12.52 -7.39
C GLN A 39 3.97 -13.32 -7.51
N LYS A 40 2.99 -13.15 -6.61
CA LYS A 40 1.69 -13.83 -6.68
C LYS A 40 0.72 -13.18 -7.65
N TYR A 41 0.88 -11.88 -7.90
CA TYR A 41 -0.07 -11.07 -8.67
C TYR A 41 0.51 -10.58 -10.00
N VAL A 42 1.84 -10.53 -10.14
CA VAL A 42 2.51 -10.26 -11.42
C VAL A 42 2.51 -11.55 -12.22
N THR A 43 1.55 -11.68 -13.14
CA THR A 43 1.65 -12.64 -14.24
C THR A 43 2.84 -12.24 -15.11
N SER A 44 3.79 -13.16 -15.25
CA SER A 44 4.83 -13.08 -16.28
C SER A 44 4.18 -13.21 -17.66
N GLU A 45 3.59 -12.14 -18.17
CA GLU A 45 3.40 -11.98 -19.61
C GLU A 45 4.71 -11.43 -20.17
N GLY A 46 5.55 -12.35 -20.65
CA GLY A 46 6.66 -12.06 -21.55
C GLY A 46 6.22 -12.19 -23.00
#